data_AF-A0AA38HIV9-F1
#
_entry.id   AF-A0AA38HIV9-F1
#
_cell.length_a   1.000
_cell.length_b   1.000
_cell.length_c   1.000
_cell.angle_alpha   90.00
_cell.angle_beta   90.00
_cell.angle_gamma   90.00
#
_symmetry.space_group_name_H-M   'P 1'
#
loop_
_entity.id
_entity.type
_entity.pdbx_description
1 polymer ?
#
loop_
_entity_poly.entity_id
_entity_poly.type
_entity_poly.pdbx_seq_one_letter_code
_entity_poly.pdbx_strand_id
1 'polypeptide(L)'
;MSHSDDFGLVLPSKVSPVQIQIIKIKDSDEVNAVIEKIKSDFSNYKVFIDESDKSFGFKISEAEIKGVPIRIEVGPRDLENNSVTVSRRDLRSKESIKLDDLKNYVEEQMKSYDENIFNIAKENRDDKTFAANTIDEYQKIISEKNGIVLVPFCGEISCEADVKTKTSTNSRCIKEKGVKGKCFNCQKDSDMMVYFGRAY
;
A
#
# COMPACT_ATOMS: atom_id res chain seq x y z
N MET A 1 3.76 4.32 -6.34
CA MET A 1 3.71 3.06 -7.12
C MET A 1 3.29 1.86 -6.28
N SER A 2 3.78 1.65 -5.05
CA SER A 2 3.50 0.40 -4.31
C SER A 2 2.08 0.22 -3.77
N HIS A 3 1.44 1.30 -3.32
CA HIS A 3 0.09 1.25 -2.71
C HIS A 3 -0.98 1.98 -3.52
N SER A 4 -0.58 2.99 -4.31
CA SER A 4 -1.49 3.79 -5.14
C SER A 4 -2.31 2.91 -6.08
N ASP A 5 -3.52 3.37 -6.38
CA ASP A 5 -4.46 2.72 -7.29
C ASP A 5 -4.99 3.74 -8.33
N ASP A 6 -5.96 3.31 -9.15
CA ASP A 6 -6.57 4.15 -10.18
C ASP A 6 -7.34 5.36 -9.63
N PHE A 7 -7.59 5.41 -8.32
CA PHE A 7 -8.32 6.48 -7.63
C PHE A 7 -7.38 7.44 -6.89
N GLY A 8 -6.07 7.23 -6.95
CA GLY A 8 -5.04 8.15 -6.47
C GLY A 8 -4.12 7.53 -5.42
N LEU A 9 -3.77 8.31 -4.41
CA LEU A 9 -2.86 7.86 -3.36
C LEU A 9 -3.56 6.87 -2.42
N VAL A 10 -2.78 5.93 -1.90
CA VAL A 10 -3.13 5.10 -0.74
C VAL A 10 -1.91 5.18 0.16
N LEU A 11 -2.04 5.84 1.30
CA LEU A 11 -0.91 6.14 2.18
C LEU A 11 -0.98 5.27 3.44
N PRO A 12 0.11 4.62 3.86
CA PRO A 12 0.19 4.03 5.18
C PRO A 12 -0.13 5.08 6.27
N SER A 13 -0.86 4.68 7.30
CA SER A 13 -1.40 5.60 8.30
C SER A 13 -0.30 6.43 8.97
N LYS A 14 0.87 5.84 9.22
CA LYS A 14 2.01 6.49 9.89
C LYS A 14 2.63 7.63 9.08
N VAL A 15 2.57 7.56 7.75
CA VAL A 15 3.14 8.59 6.86
C VAL A 15 2.09 9.57 6.35
N SER A 16 0.80 9.25 6.49
CA SER A 16 -0.26 10.13 6.02
C SER A 16 -0.20 11.49 6.74
N PRO A 17 -0.28 12.63 6.00
CA PRO A 17 -0.44 13.95 6.60
C PRO A 17 -1.77 14.10 7.35
N VAL A 18 -2.81 13.43 6.85
CA VAL A 18 -4.14 13.36 7.45
C VAL A 18 -4.49 11.88 7.59
N GLN A 19 -4.65 11.41 8.82
CA GLN A 19 -5.00 10.02 9.11
C GLN A 19 -6.51 9.81 9.11
N ILE A 20 -7.23 10.78 9.67
CA ILE A 20 -8.69 10.79 9.77
C ILE A 20 -9.19 12.11 9.19
N GLN A 21 -10.01 12.05 8.14
CA GLN A 21 -10.73 13.23 7.66
C GLN A 21 -12.19 13.17 8.12
N ILE A 22 -12.63 14.22 8.81
CA ILE A 22 -14.03 14.38 9.21
C ILE A 22 -14.72 15.26 8.17
N ILE A 23 -15.76 14.73 7.55
CA ILE A 23 -16.61 15.47 6.62
C ILE A 23 -17.92 15.81 7.30
N LYS A 24 -18.16 17.12 7.44
CA LYS A 24 -19.43 17.67 7.90
C LYS A 24 -20.48 17.64 6.78
N ILE A 25 -21.64 17.05 7.05
CA ILE A 25 -22.81 17.01 6.16
C ILE A 25 -23.91 17.89 6.76
N LYS A 26 -24.10 19.08 6.17
CA LYS A 26 -24.95 20.17 6.70
C LYS A 26 -24.47 20.67 8.05
N ASP A 27 -24.68 21.96 8.28
CA ASP A 27 -24.25 22.61 9.52
C ASP A 27 -25.39 22.61 10.53
N SER A 28 -25.12 22.11 11.74
CA SER A 28 -26.02 22.18 12.90
C SER A 28 -25.21 22.13 14.20
N ASP A 29 -25.77 22.66 15.28
CA ASP A 29 -25.12 22.64 16.60
C ASP A 29 -24.80 21.22 17.06
N GLU A 30 -25.71 20.27 16.82
CA GLU A 30 -25.53 18.86 17.14
C GLU A 30 -24.36 18.23 16.36
N VAL A 31 -24.27 18.49 15.05
CA VAL A 31 -23.18 17.99 14.21
C VAL A 31 -21.84 18.56 14.66
N ASN A 32 -21.77 19.87 14.94
CA ASN A 32 -20.54 20.52 15.38
C ASN A 32 -20.09 19.99 16.75
N ALA A 33 -21.02 19.76 17.68
CA ALA A 33 -20.72 19.16 18.99
C ALA A 33 -20.14 17.74 18.86
N VAL A 34 -20.73 16.90 17.99
CA VAL A 34 -20.24 15.55 17.73
C VAL A 34 -18.86 15.57 17.07
N ILE A 35 -18.62 16.46 16.11
CA ILE A 35 -17.31 16.59 15.45
C ILE A 35 -16.21 16.94 16.45
N GLU A 36 -16.44 17.90 17.35
CA GLU A 36 -15.44 18.27 18.37
C GLU A 36 -15.21 17.13 19.38
N LYS A 37 -16.25 16.36 19.73
CA LYS A 37 -16.09 15.14 20.54
C LYS A 37 -15.19 14.11 19.84
N ILE A 38 -15.48 13.80 18.58
CA ILE A 38 -14.70 12.86 17.76
C ILE A 38 -13.24 13.32 17.67
N LYS A 39 -13.00 14.60 17.39
CA LYS A 39 -11.66 15.18 17.33
C LYS A 39 -10.88 15.02 18.64
N SER A 40 -11.55 15.19 19.79
CA SER A 40 -10.96 14.95 21.11
C SER A 40 -10.63 13.48 21.33
N ASP A 41 -11.55 12.57 20.99
CA ASP A 41 -11.40 11.12 21.15
C ASP A 41 -10.24 10.55 20.32
N PHE A 42 -9.94 11.18 19.19
CA PHE A 42 -8.85 10.83 18.27
C PHE A 42 -7.68 11.82 18.30
N SER A 43 -7.44 12.50 19.43
CA SER A 43 -6.35 13.48 19.58
C SER A 43 -4.94 12.91 19.36
N ASN A 44 -4.77 11.59 19.41
CA ASN A 44 -3.54 10.87 19.05
C ASN A 44 -3.34 10.69 17.54
N TYR A 45 -4.32 11.06 16.72
CA TYR A 45 -4.26 11.01 15.26
C TYR A 45 -4.15 12.39 14.64
N LYS A 46 -3.63 12.45 13.41
CA LYS A 46 -3.68 13.65 12.56
C LYS A 46 -5.07 13.78 11.96
N VAL A 47 -5.97 14.41 12.71
CA VAL A 47 -7.36 14.65 12.29
C VAL A 47 -7.46 15.96 11.50
N PHE A 48 -8.17 15.93 10.37
CA PHE A 48 -8.54 17.12 9.60
C PHE A 48 -10.05 17.21 9.47
N ILE A 49 -10.64 18.37 9.80
CA ILE A 49 -12.06 18.63 9.65
C ILE A 49 -12.25 19.47 8.38
N ASP A 50 -13.02 18.94 7.42
CA ASP A 50 -13.30 19.64 6.17
C ASP A 50 -14.54 20.55 6.32
N GLU A 51 -14.28 21.78 6.72
CA GLU A 51 -15.30 22.84 6.88
C GLU A 51 -15.54 23.65 5.60
N SER A 52 -14.94 23.26 4.46
CA SER A 52 -15.09 24.03 3.22
C SER A 52 -16.53 24.00 2.69
N ASP A 53 -16.95 25.03 1.95
CA ASP A 53 -18.28 25.08 1.29
C ASP A 53 -18.38 24.21 0.03
N LYS A 54 -17.40 23.32 -0.19
CA LYS A 54 -17.39 22.41 -1.35
C LYS A 54 -18.51 21.38 -1.21
N SER A 55 -18.99 20.87 -2.35
CA SER A 55 -20.00 19.81 -2.35
C SER A 55 -19.46 18.55 -1.64
N PHE A 56 -20.36 17.81 -0.99
CA PHE A 56 -20.02 16.60 -0.25
C PHE A 56 -19.25 15.57 -1.11
N GLY A 57 -19.70 15.35 -2.35
CA GLY A 57 -19.02 14.46 -3.29
C GLY A 57 -17.62 14.93 -3.67
N PHE A 58 -17.40 16.25 -3.76
CA PHE A 58 -16.07 16.80 -4.02
C PHE A 58 -15.12 16.52 -2.85
N LYS A 59 -15.58 16.74 -1.60
CA LYS A 59 -14.77 16.47 -0.40
C LYS A 59 -14.36 15.00 -0.29
N ILE A 60 -15.28 14.08 -0.61
CA ILE A 60 -15.00 12.63 -0.67
C ILE A 60 -13.91 12.34 -1.71
N SER A 61 -14.09 12.83 -2.94
CA SER A 61 -13.14 12.59 -4.03
C SER A 61 -11.76 13.16 -3.70
N GLU A 62 -11.72 14.37 -3.14
CA GLU A 62 -10.47 15.01 -2.71
C GLU A 62 -9.74 14.18 -1.64
N ALA A 63 -10.47 13.65 -0.65
CA ALA A 63 -9.92 12.78 0.38
C ALA A 63 -9.38 11.46 -0.21
N GLU A 64 -10.10 10.87 -1.17
CA GLU A 64 -9.70 9.63 -1.85
C GLU A 64 -8.44 9.82 -2.69
N ILE A 65 -8.37 10.88 -3.49
CA ILE A 65 -7.20 11.19 -4.31
C ILE A 65 -5.97 11.45 -3.43
N LYS A 66 -6.14 12.13 -2.29
CA LYS A 66 -5.07 12.40 -1.32
C LYS A 66 -4.69 11.18 -0.49
N GLY A 67 -5.47 10.09 -0.54
CA GLY A 67 -5.16 8.83 0.13
C GLY A 67 -5.33 8.87 1.64
N VAL A 68 -6.29 9.65 2.14
CA VAL A 68 -6.61 9.70 3.57
C VAL A 68 -7.11 8.33 4.03
N PRO A 69 -6.44 7.65 5.00
CA PRO A 69 -6.76 6.28 5.38
C PRO A 69 -8.21 6.06 5.81
N ILE A 70 -8.69 6.89 6.74
CA ILE A 70 -10.03 6.81 7.33
C ILE A 70 -10.76 8.14 7.11
N ARG A 71 -12.03 8.05 6.75
CA ARG A 71 -12.91 9.21 6.65
C ARG A 71 -14.20 8.98 7.41
N ILE A 72 -14.57 9.95 8.24
CA ILE A 72 -15.76 9.92 9.08
C ILE A 72 -16.71 10.98 8.55
N GLU A 73 -17.88 10.55 8.10
CA GLU A 73 -18.95 11.37 7.56
C GLU A 73 -19.98 11.59 8.69
N VAL A 74 -20.18 12.85 9.11
CA VAL A 74 -21.08 13.22 10.21
C VAL A 74 -22.21 14.06 9.65
N GLY A 75 -23.45 13.59 9.79
CA GLY A 75 -24.63 14.28 9.29
C GLY A 75 -25.87 14.01 10.15
N PRO A 76 -26.88 14.91 10.11
CA PRO A 76 -28.01 14.88 11.02
C PRO A 76 -28.81 13.57 10.93
N ARG A 77 -28.95 13.00 9.73
CA ARG A 77 -29.67 11.74 9.51
C ARG A 77 -29.04 10.55 10.24
N ASP A 78 -27.71 10.49 10.28
CA ASP A 78 -27.00 9.38 10.94
C ASP A 78 -27.03 9.58 12.47
N LEU A 79 -27.04 10.85 12.92
CA LEU A 79 -27.12 11.24 14.33
C LEU A 79 -28.49 10.96 14.96
N GLU A 80 -29.59 11.01 14.19
CA GLU A 80 -30.90 10.53 14.64
C GLU A 80 -30.85 9.07 15.13
N ASN A 81 -29.89 8.29 14.63
CA ASN A 81 -29.65 6.91 15.02
C ASN A 81 -28.41 6.74 15.92
N ASN A 82 -27.87 7.80 16.51
CA ASN A 82 -26.64 7.82 17.30
C ASN A 82 -25.46 7.16 16.56
N SER A 83 -25.29 7.47 15.27
CA SER A 83 -24.29 6.83 14.40
C SER A 83 -23.60 7.82 13.47
N VAL A 84 -22.47 7.40 12.90
CA VAL A 84 -21.72 8.09 11.85
C VAL A 84 -21.32 7.09 10.77
N THR A 85 -21.02 7.58 9.58
CA THR A 85 -20.53 6.72 8.50
C THR A 85 -19.00 6.76 8.47
N VAL A 86 -18.35 5.61 8.61
CA VAL A 86 -16.89 5.46 8.51
C VAL A 86 -16.54 4.79 7.20
N SER A 87 -15.51 5.29 6.53
CA SER A 87 -15.04 4.76 5.26
C SER A 87 -13.54 4.56 5.23
N ARG A 88 -13.12 3.49 4.54
CA ARG A 88 -11.73 3.10 4.38
C ARG A 88 -11.24 3.40 2.98
N ARG A 89 -10.02 3.92 2.86
CA ARG A 89 -9.44 4.24 1.55
C ARG A 89 -9.03 3.02 0.74
N ASP A 90 -8.48 1.99 1.38
CA ASP A 90 -7.93 0.80 0.71
C ASP A 90 -9.01 -0.14 0.17
N LEU A 91 -10.09 -0.34 0.95
CA LEU A 91 -11.21 -1.21 0.57
C LEU A 91 -12.34 -0.45 -0.13
N ARG A 92 -12.35 0.90 0.00
CA ARG A 92 -13.46 1.76 -0.42
C ARG A 92 -14.81 1.34 0.18
N SER A 93 -14.76 0.69 1.34
CA SER A 93 -15.94 0.29 2.11
C SER A 93 -16.52 1.48 2.87
N LYS A 94 -17.81 1.40 3.17
CA LYS A 94 -18.55 2.35 4.02
C LYS A 94 -19.40 1.57 5.01
N GLU A 95 -19.31 1.93 6.28
CA GLU A 95 -20.03 1.26 7.37
C GLU A 95 -20.61 2.31 8.32
N SER A 96 -21.85 2.09 8.77
CA SER A 96 -22.50 2.92 9.77
C SER A 96 -22.14 2.40 11.16
N ILE A 97 -21.52 3.24 11.98
CA ILE A 97 -20.96 2.87 13.28
C ILE A 97 -21.62 3.72 14.36
N LYS A 98 -22.04 3.09 15.46
CA LYS A 98 -22.58 3.80 16.62
C LYS A 98 -21.50 4.68 17.24
N LEU A 99 -21.89 5.86 17.72
CA LEU A 99 -20.94 6.82 18.33
C LEU A 99 -20.21 6.22 19.53
N ASP A 100 -20.86 5.33 20.28
CA ASP A 100 -20.27 4.67 21.46
C ASP A 100 -19.18 3.65 21.09
N ASP A 101 -19.28 3.04 19.89
CA ASP A 101 -18.33 2.03 19.39
C ASP A 101 -17.24 2.65 18.49
N LEU A 102 -17.42 3.90 18.08
CA LEU A 102 -16.62 4.56 17.04
C LEU A 102 -15.12 4.53 17.32
N LYS A 103 -14.72 4.81 18.56
CA LYS A 103 -13.30 4.86 18.93
C LYS A 103 -12.61 3.51 18.72
N ASN A 104 -13.17 2.46 19.32
CA ASN A 104 -12.62 1.11 19.22
C ASN A 104 -12.60 0.64 17.77
N TYR A 105 -13.70 0.90 17.04
CA TYR A 105 -13.81 0.54 15.63
C TYR A 105 -12.73 1.21 14.79
N VAL A 106 -12.54 2.53 14.89
CA VAL A 106 -11.54 3.26 14.08
C VAL A 106 -10.11 2.82 14.44
N GLU A 107 -9.81 2.57 15.72
CA GLU A 107 -8.49 2.08 16.14
C GLU A 107 -8.18 0.69 15.53
N GLU A 108 -9.16 -0.21 15.47
CA GLU A 108 -9.04 -1.51 14.81
C GLU A 108 -8.90 -1.36 13.30
N GLN A 109 -9.76 -0.55 12.67
CA GLN A 109 -9.73 -0.32 11.23
C GLN A 109 -8.42 0.32 10.78
N MET A 110 -7.81 1.20 11.58
CA MET A 110 -6.51 1.79 11.24
C MET A 110 -5.39 0.75 11.21
N LYS A 111 -5.39 -0.22 12.15
CA LYS A 111 -4.42 -1.33 12.14
C LYS A 111 -4.65 -2.26 10.95
N SER A 112 -5.89 -2.67 10.75
CA SER A 112 -6.30 -3.53 9.62
C SER A 112 -5.99 -2.88 8.27
N TYR A 113 -6.15 -1.55 8.15
CA TYR A 113 -5.79 -0.79 6.96
C TYR A 113 -4.31 -0.94 6.61
N ASP A 114 -3.41 -0.70 7.58
CA ASP A 114 -1.96 -0.79 7.35
C ASP A 114 -1.52 -2.24 7.04
N GLU A 115 -2.10 -3.23 7.72
CA GLU A 115 -1.85 -4.64 7.45
C GLU A 115 -2.30 -5.04 6.05
N ASN A 116 -3.49 -4.59 5.63
CA ASN A 116 -4.04 -4.92 4.32
C ASN A 116 -3.19 -4.36 3.19
N ILE A 117 -2.85 -3.06 3.22
CA ILE A 117 -2.03 -2.47 2.15
C ILE A 117 -0.61 -3.03 2.12
N PHE A 118 -0.08 -3.51 3.26
CA PHE A 118 1.19 -4.22 3.33
C PHE A 118 1.06 -5.60 2.67
N ASN A 119 0.02 -6.37 2.99
CA ASN A 119 -0.19 -7.71 2.44
C ASN A 119 -0.39 -7.65 0.92
N ILE A 120 -1.21 -6.71 0.42
CA ILE A 120 -1.38 -6.47 -1.01
C ILE A 120 -0.04 -6.18 -1.68
N ALA A 121 0.80 -5.32 -1.10
CA ALA A 121 2.12 -4.99 -1.66
C ALA A 121 3.09 -6.18 -1.60
N LYS A 122 3.02 -6.98 -0.53
CA LYS A 122 3.83 -8.20 -0.36
C LYS A 122 3.46 -9.26 -1.38
N GLU A 123 2.18 -9.57 -1.53
CA GLU A 123 1.66 -10.52 -2.53
C GLU A 123 2.04 -10.09 -3.94
N ASN A 124 1.83 -8.81 -4.30
CA ASN A 124 2.24 -8.29 -5.60
C ASN A 124 3.74 -8.46 -5.88
N ARG A 125 4.60 -8.28 -4.87
CA ARG A 125 6.04 -8.51 -5.01
C ARG A 125 6.34 -9.99 -5.18
N ASP A 126 5.72 -10.84 -4.36
CA ASP A 126 5.97 -12.28 -4.35
C ASP A 126 5.48 -12.91 -5.68
N ASP A 127 4.32 -12.50 -6.20
CA ASP A 127 3.77 -12.91 -7.51
C ASP A 127 4.62 -12.45 -8.70
N LYS A 128 5.34 -11.33 -8.53
CA LYS A 128 6.30 -10.79 -9.51
C LYS A 128 7.75 -11.17 -9.21
N THR A 129 7.93 -12.18 -8.36
CA THR A 129 9.24 -12.80 -8.10
C THR A 129 9.25 -14.19 -8.71
N PHE A 130 10.03 -14.34 -9.78
CA PHE A 130 10.17 -15.61 -10.49
C PHE A 130 11.49 -16.30 -10.12
N ALA A 131 11.68 -17.53 -10.61
CA ALA A 131 12.94 -18.24 -10.51
C ALA A 131 13.37 -18.77 -11.87
N ALA A 132 14.68 -18.82 -12.13
CA ALA A 132 15.26 -19.43 -13.32
C ALA A 132 16.58 -20.12 -12.97
N ASN A 133 16.88 -21.22 -13.65
CA ASN A 133 18.14 -21.96 -13.48
C ASN A 133 19.04 -21.87 -14.72
N THR A 134 18.52 -21.34 -15.83
CA THR A 134 19.27 -21.15 -17.07
C THR A 134 19.07 -19.74 -17.64
N ILE A 135 20.01 -19.29 -18.46
CA ILE A 135 19.92 -17.99 -19.14
C ILE A 135 18.73 -17.93 -20.10
N ASP A 136 18.36 -19.04 -20.73
CA ASP A 136 17.23 -19.11 -21.66
C ASP A 136 15.89 -18.97 -20.93
N GLU A 137 15.71 -19.67 -19.80
CA GLU A 137 14.54 -19.49 -18.92
C GLU A 137 14.45 -18.04 -18.42
N TYR A 138 15.58 -17.49 -18.00
CA TYR A 138 15.67 -16.11 -17.53
C TYR A 138 15.24 -15.12 -18.63
N GLN A 139 15.77 -15.25 -19.85
CA GLN A 139 15.45 -14.41 -21.00
C GLN A 139 13.97 -14.49 -21.37
N LYS A 140 13.37 -15.69 -21.32
CA LYS A 140 11.92 -15.86 -21.54
C LYS A 140 11.10 -15.14 -20.48
N ILE A 141 11.46 -15.28 -19.20
CA ILE A 141 10.72 -14.63 -18.10
C ILE A 141 10.74 -13.11 -18.24
N ILE A 142 11.90 -12.50 -18.50
CA ILE A 142 12.01 -11.02 -18.57
C ILE A 142 11.43 -10.40 -19.85
N SER A 143 11.18 -11.20 -20.89
CA SER A 143 10.54 -10.75 -22.12
C SER A 143 9.02 -10.80 -22.02
N GLU A 144 8.47 -11.80 -21.32
CA GLU A 144 7.03 -12.02 -21.15
C GLU A 144 6.46 -11.36 -19.89
N LYS A 145 7.26 -11.23 -18.83
CA LYS A 145 6.80 -10.81 -17.50
C LYS A 145 7.61 -9.63 -16.97
N ASN A 146 6.93 -8.82 -16.16
CA ASN A 146 7.56 -7.76 -15.38
C ASN A 146 7.79 -8.26 -13.95
N GLY A 147 9.00 -8.12 -13.44
CA GLY A 147 9.34 -8.56 -12.10
C GLY A 147 10.84 -8.72 -11.87
N ILE A 148 11.18 -9.41 -10.79
CA ILE A 148 12.54 -9.83 -10.46
C ILE A 148 12.63 -11.35 -10.60
N VAL A 149 13.81 -11.86 -10.92
CA VAL A 149 14.05 -13.30 -11.08
C VAL A 149 15.17 -13.71 -10.14
N LEU A 150 14.91 -14.69 -9.30
CA LEU A 150 15.88 -15.32 -8.42
C LEU A 150 16.64 -16.39 -9.20
N VAL A 151 17.97 -16.29 -9.23
CA VAL A 151 18.84 -17.17 -10.00
C VAL A 151 20.05 -17.61 -9.17
N PRO A 152 20.56 -18.84 -9.37
CA PRO A 152 21.87 -19.22 -8.86
C PRO A 152 22.96 -18.46 -9.64
N PHE A 153 23.88 -17.76 -8.96
CA PHE A 153 24.88 -16.91 -9.61
C PHE A 153 26.28 -17.08 -9.03
N CYS A 154 27.31 -17.18 -9.90
CA CYS A 154 28.70 -17.42 -9.47
C CYS A 154 29.38 -16.22 -8.78
N GLY A 155 28.82 -15.00 -8.89
CA GLY A 155 29.40 -13.80 -8.27
C GLY A 155 30.51 -13.12 -9.07
N GLU A 156 30.87 -13.66 -10.23
CA GLU A 156 31.93 -13.08 -11.05
C GLU A 156 31.44 -11.82 -11.80
N ILE A 157 32.22 -10.74 -11.71
CA ILE A 157 31.94 -9.45 -12.38
C ILE A 157 31.83 -9.63 -13.91
N SER A 158 32.70 -10.45 -14.50
CA SER A 158 32.66 -10.75 -15.93
C SER A 158 31.38 -11.48 -16.34
N CYS A 159 30.87 -12.37 -15.48
CA CYS A 159 29.62 -13.08 -15.73
C CYS A 159 28.41 -12.14 -15.63
N GLU A 160 28.41 -11.21 -14.67
CA GLU A 160 27.36 -10.18 -14.59
C GLU A 160 27.37 -9.25 -15.81
N ALA A 161 28.55 -8.84 -16.28
CA ALA A 161 28.69 -8.01 -17.48
C ALA A 161 28.13 -8.71 -18.73
N ASP A 162 28.35 -10.02 -18.86
CA ASP A 162 27.79 -10.84 -19.94
C ASP A 162 26.25 -10.96 -19.83
N VAL A 163 25.70 -11.21 -18.63
CA VAL A 163 24.25 -11.16 -18.39
C VAL A 163 23.67 -9.82 -18.81
N LYS A 164 24.30 -8.71 -18.38
CA LYS A 164 23.87 -7.35 -18.72
C LYS A 164 23.88 -7.10 -20.23
N THR A 165 24.88 -7.63 -20.93
CA THR A 165 24.98 -7.52 -22.39
C THR A 165 23.85 -8.29 -23.08
N LYS A 166 23.52 -9.49 -22.58
CA LYS A 166 22.48 -10.36 -23.16
C LYS A 166 21.05 -9.93 -22.86
N THR A 167 20.82 -9.20 -21.76
CA THR A 167 19.48 -9.05 -21.18
C THR A 167 19.14 -7.65 -20.71
N SER A 168 20.11 -6.73 -20.68
CA SER A 168 19.97 -5.38 -20.12
C SER A 168 19.54 -5.37 -18.65
N THR A 169 19.80 -6.46 -17.91
CA THR A 169 19.57 -6.56 -16.46
C THR A 169 20.88 -6.68 -15.70
N ASN A 170 20.84 -6.44 -14.39
CA ASN A 170 21.98 -6.70 -13.50
C ASN A 170 21.49 -7.20 -12.14
N SER A 171 22.44 -7.63 -11.31
CA SER A 171 22.15 -8.13 -9.98
C SER A 171 21.59 -7.02 -9.08
N ARG A 172 20.76 -7.41 -8.11
CA ARG A 172 20.13 -6.51 -7.13
C ARG A 172 20.68 -6.74 -5.74
N CYS A 173 20.42 -7.93 -5.22
CA CYS A 173 20.92 -8.35 -3.92
C CYS A 173 21.00 -9.87 -3.85
N ILE A 174 21.92 -10.34 -2.99
CA ILE A 174 22.05 -11.73 -2.64
C ILE A 174 20.92 -12.07 -1.66
N LYS A 175 20.03 -12.98 -2.05
CA LYS A 175 18.92 -13.44 -1.21
C LYS A 175 19.40 -14.43 -0.16
N GLU A 176 20.23 -15.38 -0.57
CA GLU A 176 20.68 -16.49 0.26
C GLU A 176 22.09 -16.94 -0.15
N LYS A 177 22.90 -17.36 0.82
CA LYS A 177 24.24 -17.92 0.63
C LYS A 177 24.29 -19.35 1.18
N GLY A 178 25.23 -20.15 0.69
CA GLY A 178 25.37 -21.58 1.01
C GLY A 178 24.52 -22.52 0.14
N VAL A 179 23.73 -21.99 -0.80
CA VAL A 179 22.89 -22.79 -1.70
C VAL A 179 23.73 -23.23 -2.90
N LYS A 180 24.18 -24.48 -2.86
CA LYS A 180 24.99 -25.07 -3.94
C LYS A 180 24.17 -25.27 -5.20
N GLY A 181 24.70 -24.83 -6.33
CA GLY A 181 24.10 -25.01 -7.65
C GLY A 181 25.08 -24.65 -8.77
N LYS A 182 24.56 -24.47 -9.97
CA LYS A 182 25.30 -23.98 -11.13
C LYS A 182 24.82 -22.58 -11.47
N CYS A 183 25.73 -21.68 -11.80
CA CYS A 183 25.41 -20.34 -12.25
C CYS A 183 24.51 -20.39 -13.48
N PHE A 184 23.37 -19.70 -13.43
CA PHE A 184 22.35 -19.74 -14.49
C PHE A 184 22.90 -19.31 -15.86
N ASN A 185 23.94 -18.47 -15.89
CA ASN A 185 24.56 -17.98 -17.11
C ASN A 185 25.79 -18.80 -17.54
N CYS A 186 26.84 -18.88 -16.72
CA CYS A 186 28.12 -19.49 -17.12
C CYS A 186 28.32 -20.95 -16.70
N GLN A 187 27.36 -21.55 -15.98
CA GLN A 187 27.38 -22.95 -15.51
C GLN A 187 28.56 -23.31 -14.57
N LYS A 188 29.36 -22.34 -14.13
CA LYS A 188 30.32 -22.52 -13.02
C LYS A 188 29.58 -22.80 -11.72
N ASP A 189 30.29 -23.30 -10.72
CA ASP A 189 29.72 -23.49 -9.38
C ASP A 189 29.21 -22.16 -8.81
N SER A 190 28.07 -22.25 -8.15
CA SER A 190 27.41 -21.17 -7.44
C SER A 190 27.06 -21.64 -6.04
N ASP A 191 27.24 -20.78 -5.06
CA ASP A 191 26.87 -21.00 -3.66
C ASP A 191 25.84 -19.98 -3.16
N MET A 192 25.21 -19.23 -4.07
CA MET A 192 24.25 -18.20 -3.70
C MET A 192 23.09 -18.06 -4.68
N MET A 193 21.96 -17.59 -4.15
CA MET A 193 20.78 -17.20 -4.91
C MET A 193 20.68 -15.67 -4.93
N VAL A 194 20.58 -15.09 -6.11
CA VAL A 194 20.68 -13.65 -6.34
C VAL A 194 19.47 -13.17 -7.13
N TYR A 195 18.89 -12.04 -6.73
CA TYR A 195 17.85 -11.40 -7.53
C TYR A 195 18.48 -10.63 -8.69
N PHE A 196 17.98 -10.87 -9.89
CA PHE A 196 18.27 -10.09 -11.09
C PHE A 196 16.98 -9.46 -11.62
N GLY A 197 17.11 -8.30 -12.27
CA GLY A 197 15.96 -7.59 -12.86
C GLY A 197 16.39 -6.30 -13.52
N ARG A 198 15.45 -5.55 -14.09
CA ARG A 198 15.71 -4.20 -14.64
C ARG A 198 15.88 -3.19 -13.50
N ALA A 199 16.72 -2.18 -13.70
CA ALA A 199 16.90 -1.06 -12.78
C ALA A 199 16.07 0.15 -13.25
N TYR A 200 15.68 1.00 -12.30
CA TYR A 200 15.18 2.35 -12.57
C TYR A 200 16.34 3.32 -12.80
#